data_AF-A0A4Y2I0X0-F1
#
_entry.id   AF-A0A4Y2I0X0-F1
#
_cell.length_a   1.000
_cell.length_b   1.000
_cell.length_c   1.000
_cell.angle_alpha   90.00
_cell.angle_beta   90.00
_cell.angle_gamma   90.00
#
_symmetry.space_group_name_H-M   'P 1'
#
loop_
_entity.id
_entity.type
_entity.pdbx_description
1 polymer ?
#
loop_
_entity_poly.entity_id
_entity_poly.type
_entity_poly.pdbx_seq_one_letter_code
_entity_poly.pdbx_strand_id
1 'polypeptide(L)'
;MESSRSAQRAVIQFLRAEGERALQIYRRMKEVYGEQRLARCTTFRWCQRYEAGRLNIKDLPRPGQAHVVTNSATISAVDELIRLNCRITTREIDVELSISK
;
A
#
# COMPACT_ATOMS: atom_id res chain seq x y z
N MET A 1 2.60 24.30 -13.39
CA MET A 1 3.22 24.18 -12.05
C MET A 1 3.12 22.72 -11.66
N GLU A 2 4.23 21.99 -11.68
CA GLU A 2 4.20 20.54 -11.44
C GLU A 2 4.08 20.26 -9.94
N SER A 3 2.86 20.02 -9.48
CA SER A 3 2.56 19.78 -8.08
C SER A 3 2.65 18.30 -7.75
N SER A 4 3.50 17.97 -6.78
CA SER A 4 3.67 16.58 -6.31
C SER A 4 2.35 15.94 -5.87
N ARG A 5 2.23 14.62 -6.00
CA ARG A 5 1.04 13.88 -5.56
C ARG A 5 0.69 14.13 -4.08
N SER A 6 1.69 14.35 -3.23
CA SER A 6 1.50 14.69 -1.82
C SER A 6 0.92 16.10 -1.62
N ALA A 7 1.37 17.08 -2.40
CA ALA A 7 0.83 18.43 -2.35
C ALA A 7 -0.65 18.46 -2.78
N GLN A 8 -1.02 17.74 -3.84
CA GLN A 8 -2.43 17.62 -4.24
C GLN A 8 -3.30 16.94 -3.16
N ARG A 9 -2.76 15.94 -2.44
CA ARG A 9 -3.47 15.31 -1.31
C ARG A 9 -3.66 16.26 -0.12
N ALA A 10 -2.68 17.13 0.16
CA ALA A 10 -2.81 18.16 1.19
C ALA A 10 -3.95 19.13 0.87
N VAL A 11 -4.08 19.53 -0.41
CA VAL A 11 -5.22 20.35 -0.86
C VAL A 11 -6.55 19.62 -0.71
N ILE A 12 -6.61 18.32 -1.04
CA ILE A 12 -7.82 17.50 -0.81
C ILE A 12 -8.18 17.45 0.69
N GLN A 13 -7.19 17.31 1.58
CA GLN A 13 -7.39 17.31 3.03
C GLN A 13 -7.97 18.64 3.52
N PHE A 14 -7.39 19.75 3.07
CA PHE A 14 -7.84 21.09 3.41
C PHE A 14 -9.28 21.33 2.96
N LEU A 15 -9.59 21.10 1.68
CA LEU A 15 -10.93 21.30 1.13
C LEU A 15 -11.97 20.36 1.78
N ARG A 16 -11.56 19.15 2.19
CA ARG A 16 -12.45 18.25 2.92
C ARG A 16 -12.73 18.75 4.34
N ALA A 17 -11.75 19.35 5.00
CA ALA A 17 -11.93 19.97 6.31
C ALA A 17 -12.83 21.21 6.25
N GLU A 18 -12.83 21.95 5.12
CA GLU A 18 -13.81 23.01 4.85
C GLU A 18 -15.23 22.49 4.58
N GLY A 19 -15.42 21.18 4.47
CA GLY A 19 -16.73 20.55 4.27
C GLY A 19 -17.12 20.33 2.80
N GLU A 20 -16.18 20.48 1.85
CA GLU A 20 -16.51 20.28 0.45
C GLU A 20 -16.78 18.82 0.07
N ARG A 21 -17.72 18.63 -0.85
CA ARG A 21 -18.03 17.32 -1.41
C ARG A 21 -16.92 16.89 -2.37
N ALA A 22 -16.62 15.59 -2.40
CA ALA A 22 -15.55 15.03 -3.25
C ALA A 22 -15.66 15.42 -4.74
N LEU A 23 -16.89 15.61 -5.25
CA LEU A 23 -17.12 16.07 -6.62
C LEU A 23 -16.70 17.53 -6.84
N GLN A 24 -16.94 18.42 -5.87
CA GLN A 24 -16.54 19.83 -5.93
C GLN A 24 -15.01 19.94 -5.86
N ILE A 25 -14.41 19.19 -4.94
CA ILE A 25 -12.95 19.06 -4.82
C ILE A 25 -12.33 18.61 -6.15
N TYR A 26 -12.93 17.62 -6.80
CA TYR A 26 -12.46 17.12 -8.10
C TYR A 26 -12.53 18.19 -9.21
N ARG A 27 -13.58 19.01 -9.25
CA ARG A 27 -13.71 20.11 -10.23
C ARG A 27 -12.64 21.17 -10.00
N ARG A 28 -12.42 21.59 -8.76
CA ARG A 28 -11.34 22.54 -8.41
C ARG A 28 -9.96 22.00 -8.72
N MET A 29 -9.72 20.73 -8.41
CA MET A 29 -8.48 20.04 -8.79
C MET A 29 -8.25 20.05 -10.31
N LYS A 30 -9.31 19.92 -11.11
CA LYS A 30 -9.22 20.01 -12.58
C LYS A 30 -8.87 21.42 -13.05
N GLU A 31 -9.44 22.44 -12.43
CA GLU A 31 -9.18 23.84 -12.77
C GLU A 31 -7.74 24.25 -12.42
N VAL A 32 -7.23 23.82 -11.26
CA VAL A 32 -5.91 24.22 -10.76
C VAL A 32 -4.77 23.40 -11.37
N TYR A 33 -4.91 22.06 -11.43
CA TYR A 33 -3.83 21.16 -11.83
C TYR A 33 -3.95 20.66 -13.28
N GLY A 34 -5.06 20.93 -13.97
CA GLY A 34 -5.27 20.53 -15.35
C GLY A 34 -5.10 19.02 -15.54
N GLU A 35 -4.23 18.63 -16.48
CA GLU A 35 -3.94 17.22 -16.78
C GLU A 35 -3.04 16.55 -15.72
N GLN A 36 -2.28 17.32 -14.93
CA GLN A 36 -1.40 16.79 -13.89
C GLN A 36 -2.16 16.42 -12.60
N ARG A 37 -3.48 16.59 -12.59
CA ARG A 37 -4.34 16.29 -11.43
C ARG A 37 -4.38 14.80 -11.10
N LEU A 38 -4.67 14.50 -9.84
CA LEU A 38 -5.05 13.15 -9.43
C LEU A 38 -6.33 12.69 -10.15
N ALA A 39 -6.36 11.40 -10.48
CA ALA A 39 -7.53 10.75 -11.07
C ALA A 39 -8.74 10.87 -10.12
N ARG A 40 -9.95 10.89 -10.71
CA ARG A 40 -11.21 11.05 -9.96
C ARG A 40 -11.33 10.05 -8.82
N CYS A 41 -11.08 8.77 -9.10
CA CYS A 41 -11.15 7.70 -8.11
C CYS A 41 -10.16 7.91 -6.96
N THR A 42 -8.96 8.43 -7.25
CA THR A 42 -7.94 8.74 -6.24
C THR A 42 -8.39 9.88 -5.33
N THR A 43 -8.93 10.97 -5.89
CA THR A 43 -9.48 12.09 -5.10
C THR A 43 -10.57 11.60 -4.14
N PHE A 44 -11.53 10.81 -4.63
CA PHE A 44 -12.63 10.29 -3.82
C PHE A 44 -12.13 9.37 -2.70
N ARG A 45 -11.18 8.47 -3.01
CA ARG A 45 -10.56 7.60 -2.00
C ARG A 45 -9.86 8.39 -0.91
N TRP A 46 -9.21 9.51 -1.24
CA TRP A 46 -8.58 10.37 -0.24
C TRP A 46 -9.61 11.14 0.59
N CYS A 47 -10.68 11.67 0.00
CA CYS A 47 -11.77 12.29 0.76
C CYS A 47 -12.33 11.33 1.83
N GLN A 48 -12.64 10.09 1.44
CA GLN A 48 -13.13 9.07 2.39
C GLN A 48 -12.13 8.77 3.51
N ARG A 49 -10.83 8.71 3.19
CA ARG A 49 -9.78 8.48 4.21
C ARG A 49 -9.69 9.64 5.20
N TYR A 50 -9.80 10.88 4.72
CA TYR A 50 -9.78 12.06 5.58
C TYR A 50 -11.04 12.14 6.45
N GLU A 51 -12.21 11.78 5.92
CA GLU A 51 -13.44 11.63 6.70
C GLU A 51 -13.31 10.57 7.80
N ALA A 52 -12.60 9.47 7.52
CA ALA A 52 -12.29 8.43 8.49
C ALA A 52 -11.18 8.82 9.50
N GLY A 53 -10.80 10.10 9.58
CA GLY A 53 -9.85 10.62 10.57
C GLY A 53 -8.37 10.44 10.23
N ARG A 54 -8.02 10.02 9.01
CA ARG A 54 -6.61 9.86 8.61
C ARG A 54 -5.96 11.22 8.39
N LEU A 55 -4.94 11.60 9.17
CA LEU A 55 -4.22 12.87 8.98
C LEU A 55 -2.96 12.79 8.11
N ASN A 56 -2.46 11.58 7.86
CA ASN A 56 -1.21 11.37 7.12
C ASN A 56 -1.38 11.62 5.60
N ILE A 57 -0.65 12.63 5.10
CA ILE A 57 -0.57 13.00 3.67
C ILE A 57 0.30 12.02 2.87
N LYS A 58 1.35 11.49 3.50
CA LYS A 58 2.25 10.51 2.88
C LYS A 58 1.57 9.15 2.74
N ASP A 59 2.01 8.40 1.73
CA ASP A 59 1.66 6.98 1.65
C ASP A 59 2.23 6.27 2.89
N LEU A 60 1.41 5.39 3.47
CA LEU A 60 1.93 4.48 4.49
C LEU A 60 2.91 3.53 3.81
N PRO A 61 3.90 3.00 4.55
CA PRO A 61 4.69 1.89 4.05
C PRO A 61 3.73 0.84 3.51
N ARG A 62 3.98 0.38 2.27
CA ARG A 62 3.21 -0.73 1.74
C ARG A 62 3.43 -1.89 2.70
N PRO A 63 2.38 -2.65 3.05
CA PRO A 63 2.61 -3.92 3.72
C PRO A 63 3.56 -4.71 2.83
N GLY A 64 4.78 -4.92 3.32
CA GLY A 64 5.71 -5.84 2.70
C GLY A 64 5.18 -7.27 2.87
N GLN A 65 5.81 -8.22 2.19
CA GLN A 65 5.64 -9.60 2.58
C GLN A 65 6.12 -9.74 4.03
N ALA A 66 5.26 -10.22 4.91
CA ALA A 66 5.65 -10.41 6.30
C ALA A 66 6.74 -11.49 6.32
N HIS A 67 7.95 -11.15 6.80
CA HIS A 67 9.05 -12.09 7.03
C HIS A 67 8.76 -13.09 8.17
N VAL A 68 7.48 -13.34 8.50
CA VAL A 68 7.06 -14.30 9.52
C VAL A 68 7.61 -15.70 9.20
N VAL A 69 7.75 -16.02 7.90
CA VAL A 69 8.30 -17.28 7.39
C VAL A 69 9.83 -17.31 7.37
N THR A 70 10.51 -16.16 7.30
CA THR A 70 11.97 -16.07 7.13
C THR A 70 12.67 -15.95 8.49
N ASN A 71 12.46 -16.91 9.39
CA ASN A 71 13.22 -17.00 10.63
C ASN A 71 14.46 -17.88 10.44
N SER A 72 15.49 -17.68 11.26
CA SER A 72 16.67 -18.56 11.29
C SER A 72 16.30 -20.04 11.46
N ALA A 73 15.28 -20.34 12.28
CA ALA A 73 14.79 -21.69 12.50
C ALA A 73 14.22 -22.35 11.23
N THR A 74 13.42 -21.63 10.45
CA THR A 74 12.85 -22.17 9.20
C THR A 74 13.91 -22.31 8.13
N ILE A 75 14.89 -21.40 8.07
CA ILE A 75 16.04 -21.50 7.17
C ILE A 75 16.85 -22.77 7.50
N SER A 76 17.19 -23.00 8.77
CA SER A 76 17.93 -24.20 9.19
C SER A 76 17.16 -25.49 8.89
N ALA A 77 15.84 -25.51 9.13
CA ALA A 77 15.02 -26.69 8.84
C ALA A 77 14.97 -27.02 7.34
N VAL A 78 14.90 -26.01 6.47
CA VAL A 78 15.02 -26.21 5.01
C VAL A 78 16.41 -26.75 4.64
N ASP A 79 17.48 -26.17 5.21
CA ASP A 79 18.85 -26.59 4.95
C ASP A 79 19.10 -28.05 5.36
N GLU A 80 18.55 -28.48 6.50
CA GLU A 80 18.61 -29.87 6.95
C GLU A 80 17.86 -30.81 6.00
N LEU A 81 16.65 -30.45 5.57
CA LEU A 81 15.88 -31.25 4.61
C LEU A 81 16.61 -31.43 3.27
N ILE A 82 17.27 -30.38 2.76
CA ILE A 82 18.07 -30.46 1.53
C ILE A 82 19.29 -31.36 1.73
N ARG A 83 19.97 -31.28 2.89
CA ARG A 83 21.12 -32.15 3.20
C ARG A 83 20.73 -33.63 3.32
N LEU A 84 19.55 -33.91 3.85
CA LEU A 84 19.03 -35.27 3.98
C LEU A 84 18.54 -35.83 2.65
N ASN A 85 17.92 -35.00 1.82
CA ASN A 85 17.42 -35.39 0.50
C ASN A 85 17.63 -34.27 -0.53
N CYS A 86 18.74 -34.34 -1.26
CA CYS A 86 19.05 -33.35 -2.30
C CYS A 86 18.07 -33.35 -3.49
N ARG A 87 17.16 -34.33 -3.60
CA ARG A 87 16.12 -34.39 -4.64
C ARG A 87 14.75 -33.90 -4.16
N ILE A 88 14.65 -33.42 -2.92
CA ILE A 88 13.40 -32.91 -2.37
C ILE A 88 12.89 -31.73 -3.19
N THR A 89 11.58 -31.72 -3.45
CA THR A 89 10.91 -30.66 -4.21
C THR A 89 10.43 -29.55 -3.28
N THR A 90 10.24 -28.35 -3.83
CA THR A 90 9.73 -27.21 -3.07
C THR A 90 8.34 -27.46 -2.47
N ARG A 91 7.51 -28.30 -3.11
CA ARG A 91 6.20 -28.69 -2.58
C ARG A 91 6.31 -29.60 -1.36
N GLU A 92 7.26 -30.52 -1.36
CA GLU A 92 7.50 -31.41 -0.22
C GLU A 92 8.05 -30.62 0.97
N ILE A 93 8.99 -29.69 0.73
CA ILE A 93 9.48 -28.76 1.77
C ILE A 93 8.32 -27.94 2.34
N ASP A 94 7.43 -27.46 1.48
CA ASP A 94 6.29 -26.65 1.88
C ASP A 94 5.29 -27.40 2.76
N VAL A 95 5.01 -28.66 2.42
CA VAL A 95 4.16 -29.55 3.23
C VAL A 95 4.83 -29.86 4.57
N GLU A 96 6.11 -30.21 4.57
CA GLU A 96 6.85 -30.60 5.77
C GLU A 96 6.97 -29.43 6.77
N LEU A 97 7.23 -28.22 6.25
CA LEU A 97 7.46 -27.04 7.08
C LEU A 97 6.23 -26.15 7.24
N SER A 98 5.11 -26.48 6.58
CA SER A 98 3.86 -25.71 6.60
C SER A 98 4.10 -24.21 6.37
N ILE A 99 4.92 -23.90 5.36
CA ILE A 99 5.42 -22.54 5.08
C ILE A 99 4.39 -21.71 4.30
N SER A 100 3.73 -22.31 3.33
CA SER A 100 2.62 -21.71 2.61
C SER A 100 1.32 -21.84 3.40
N LYS A 101 0.35 -21.01 3.03
CA LYS A 101 -0.93 -20.84 3.72
C LYS A 101 -2.07 -21.34 2.86
#